data_AF-A0A444UPE4-F1
#
_entry.id   AF-A0A444UPE4-F1
#
_cell.length_a   1.000
_cell.length_b   1.000
_cell.length_c   1.000
_cell.angle_alpha   90.00
_cell.angle_beta   90.00
_cell.angle_gamma   90.00
#
_symmetry.space_group_name_H-M   'P 1'
#
loop_
_entity.id
_entity.type
_entity.pdbx_description
1 polymer ?
#
loop_
_entity_poly.entity_id
_entity_poly.type
_entity_poly.pdbx_seq_one_letter_code
_entity_poly.pdbx_strand_id
1 'polypeptide(L)'
;MIELRILITGAVEITHIFEVLEDAEGKETILLIEKMLRELLDIDEATPIEIERAYRTLATKPKSPNAHPRAFVLCLLNFQTKQNILRWAHERGELKFTDKRISIYPDISAELLRKRKEYDGIKKALLAKRIRYSLLHLGTTPLDRSAGRMSERDMATM
;
A
#
# COMPACT_ATOMS: atom_id res chain seq x y z
N MET A 1 -4.99 35.60 7.04
CA MET A 1 -3.91 35.05 7.87
C MET A 1 -4.51 34.54 9.17
N ILE A 2 -4.75 33.24 9.28
CA ILE A 2 -4.93 32.54 10.57
C ILE A 2 -4.28 31.16 10.37
N GLU A 3 -3.45 30.79 11.33
CA GLU A 3 -2.26 29.97 11.18
C GLU A 3 -2.45 28.58 10.54
N LEU A 4 -1.61 28.32 9.54
CA LEU A 4 -1.27 27.01 9.01
C LEU A 4 -0.45 26.25 10.08
N ARG A 5 -1.13 25.72 11.09
CA ARG A 5 -0.50 25.07 12.24
C ARG A 5 -1.04 23.65 12.42
N ILE A 6 -0.98 22.85 11.35
CA ILE A 6 -1.04 21.39 11.49
C ILE A 6 0.41 20.95 11.69
N LEU A 7 0.75 20.78 12.96
CA LEU A 7 2.00 20.18 13.38
C LEU A 7 2.23 18.88 12.63
N ILE A 8 3.41 18.80 12.05
CA ILE A 8 4.05 17.61 11.52
C ILE A 8 4.41 16.74 12.74
N THR A 9 3.41 16.15 13.38
CA THR A 9 3.59 15.25 14.53
C THR A 9 2.67 14.05 14.34
N GLY A 10 3.28 12.93 13.92
CA GLY A 10 2.63 11.66 13.65
C GLY A 10 2.35 11.49 12.17
N ALA A 11 3.04 10.55 11.53
CA ALA A 11 2.82 10.23 10.13
C ALA A 11 1.37 9.75 9.94
N VAL A 12 0.48 10.62 9.47
CA VAL A 12 -0.86 10.25 8.99
C VAL A 12 -0.64 9.53 7.67
N GLU A 13 -0.54 8.23 7.75
CA GLU A 13 -0.04 7.44 6.65
C GLU A 13 -1.20 6.94 5.76
N ILE A 14 -1.22 7.43 4.52
CA ILE A 14 -2.25 7.09 3.54
C ILE A 14 -1.98 5.70 2.94
N THR A 15 -3.04 4.89 2.81
CA THR A 15 -3.02 3.58 2.14
C THR A 15 -4.17 3.52 1.12
N HIS A 16 -3.89 2.97 -0.06
CA HIS A 16 -4.89 2.83 -1.11
C HIS A 16 -5.43 1.40 -1.18
N ILE A 17 -6.75 1.26 -1.24
CA ILE A 17 -7.43 -0.03 -1.49
C ILE A 17 -8.17 0.04 -2.83
N PHE A 18 -7.92 -0.93 -3.70
CA PHE A 18 -8.50 -1.03 -5.03
C PHE A 18 -9.55 -2.14 -5.12
N GLU A 19 -10.39 -2.07 -6.15
CA GLU A 19 -11.39 -3.11 -6.53
C GLU A 19 -12.58 -3.28 -5.57
N VAL A 20 -12.81 -2.32 -4.68
CA VAL A 20 -14.02 -2.28 -3.85
C VAL A 20 -15.19 -1.70 -4.66
N LEU A 21 -16.27 -2.47 -4.79
CA LEU A 21 -17.49 -2.10 -5.53
C LEU A 21 -17.99 -0.69 -5.20
N GLU A 22 -18.30 0.11 -6.22
CA GLU A 22 -18.94 1.42 -6.05
C GLU A 22 -20.28 1.29 -5.31
N ASP A 23 -20.59 2.28 -4.47
CA ASP A 23 -21.82 2.37 -3.67
C ASP A 23 -22.03 1.26 -2.61
N ALA A 24 -21.07 0.36 -2.41
CA ALA A 24 -21.10 -0.64 -1.34
C ALA A 24 -20.97 -0.04 0.08
N GLU A 25 -20.64 1.25 0.18
CA GLU A 25 -20.26 1.94 1.43
C GLU A 25 -21.39 2.17 2.42
N GLY A 26 -22.64 1.95 2.02
CA GLY A 26 -23.79 2.20 2.91
C GLY A 26 -23.71 3.59 3.55
N LYS A 27 -24.04 3.67 4.85
CA LYS A 27 -23.93 4.91 5.64
C LYS A 27 -22.59 5.09 6.32
N GLU A 28 -21.81 4.02 6.52
CA GLU A 28 -20.61 4.03 7.35
C GLU A 28 -19.44 3.35 6.64
N THR A 29 -18.71 4.14 5.85
CA THR A 29 -17.52 3.69 5.10
C THR A 29 -16.45 3.10 6.01
N ILE A 30 -16.25 3.67 7.21
CA ILE A 30 -15.22 3.20 8.15
C ILE A 30 -15.50 1.76 8.60
N LEU A 31 -16.75 1.44 8.95
CA LEU A 31 -17.13 0.08 9.36
C LEU A 31 -16.95 -0.94 8.24
N LEU A 32 -17.28 -0.56 6.99
CA LEU A 32 -17.05 -1.44 5.84
C LEU A 32 -15.55 -1.76 5.67
N ILE A 33 -14.71 -0.73 5.73
CA ILE A 33 -13.26 -0.91 5.59
C ILE A 33 -12.69 -1.71 6.75
N GLU A 34 -13.12 -1.45 7.97
CA GLU A 34 -12.70 -2.20 9.14
C GLU A 34 -13.05 -3.69 9.00
N LYS A 35 -14.31 -4.00 8.66
CA LYS A 35 -14.77 -5.36 8.40
C LYS A 35 -13.94 -6.04 7.31
N MET A 36 -13.72 -5.35 6.19
CA MET A 36 -12.92 -5.86 5.09
C MET A 36 -11.47 -6.13 5.51
N LEU A 37 -10.83 -5.22 6.24
CA LEU A 37 -9.46 -5.43 6.73
C LEU A 37 -9.38 -6.62 7.69
N ARG A 38 -10.37 -6.79 8.57
CA ARG A 38 -10.44 -7.93 9.49
C ARG A 38 -10.57 -9.26 8.73
N GLU A 39 -11.49 -9.33 7.78
CA GLU A 39 -11.69 -10.54 6.94
C GLU A 39 -10.47 -10.84 6.05
N LEU A 40 -9.86 -9.82 5.44
CA LEU A 40 -8.74 -10.01 4.52
C LEU A 40 -7.45 -10.43 5.21
N LEU A 41 -7.28 -10.06 6.48
CA LEU A 41 -6.03 -10.18 7.21
C LEU A 41 -6.10 -11.16 8.38
N ASP A 42 -7.28 -11.74 8.64
CA ASP A 42 -7.59 -12.59 9.80
C ASP A 42 -7.24 -11.91 11.12
N ILE A 43 -7.59 -10.62 11.24
CA ILE A 43 -7.34 -9.84 12.46
C ILE A 43 -8.48 -10.11 13.44
N ASP A 44 -8.12 -10.57 14.63
CA ASP A 44 -9.06 -10.79 15.73
C ASP A 44 -9.82 -9.51 16.10
N GLU A 45 -11.09 -9.66 16.50
CA GLU A 45 -11.94 -8.53 16.88
C GLU A 45 -11.37 -7.72 18.05
N ALA A 46 -10.60 -8.34 18.96
CA ALA A 46 -9.98 -7.64 20.08
C ALA A 46 -8.81 -6.72 19.65
N THR A 47 -8.28 -6.90 18.45
CA THR A 47 -7.21 -6.02 17.94
C THR A 47 -7.84 -4.73 17.38
N PRO A 48 -7.51 -3.55 17.94
CA PRO A 48 -8.07 -2.30 17.45
C PRO A 48 -7.46 -1.92 16.09
N ILE A 49 -8.31 -1.58 15.12
CA ILE A 49 -7.91 -0.98 13.85
C ILE A 49 -8.36 0.48 13.88
N GLU A 50 -7.43 1.36 14.24
CA GLU A 50 -7.72 2.79 14.40
C GLU A 50 -7.67 3.50 13.05
N ILE A 51 -8.84 3.62 12.41
CA ILE A 51 -9.04 4.34 11.15
C ILE A 51 -9.49 5.76 11.47
N GLU A 52 -8.66 6.75 11.13
CA GLU A 52 -9.02 8.17 11.27
C GLU A 52 -10.04 8.57 10.20
N ARG A 53 -9.76 8.18 8.94
CA ARG A 53 -10.56 8.54 7.77
C ARG A 53 -10.52 7.43 6.73
N ALA A 54 -11.66 7.22 6.07
CA ALA A 54 -11.79 6.37 4.89
C ALA A 54 -12.71 7.06 3.88
N TYR A 55 -12.21 7.28 2.66
CA TYR A 55 -12.99 7.93 1.61
C TYR A 55 -12.55 7.44 0.22
N ARG A 56 -13.40 7.59 -0.78
CA ARG A 56 -13.00 7.32 -2.18
C ARG A 56 -12.16 8.45 -2.75
N THR A 57 -11.21 8.09 -3.62
CA THR A 57 -10.48 9.04 -4.45
C THR A 57 -11.43 9.98 -5.20
N LEU A 58 -10.99 11.22 -5.40
CA LEU A 58 -11.74 12.28 -6.11
C LEU A 58 -11.82 12.06 -7.62
N ALA A 59 -11.48 10.86 -8.11
CA ALA A 59 -11.61 10.51 -9.51
C ALA A 59 -13.08 10.54 -9.95
N THR A 60 -13.31 10.77 -11.24
CA THR A 60 -14.66 10.73 -11.81
C THR A 60 -15.29 9.36 -11.57
N LYS A 61 -16.53 9.34 -11.08
CA LYS A 61 -17.27 8.08 -10.87
C LYS A 61 -17.35 7.33 -12.21
N PRO A 62 -16.97 6.04 -12.25
CA PRO A 62 -17.08 5.25 -13.46
C PRO A 62 -18.54 5.18 -13.93
N LYS A 63 -18.77 5.45 -15.22
CA LYS A 63 -20.11 5.44 -15.84
C LYS A 63 -20.55 4.03 -16.26
N SER A 64 -19.60 3.14 -16.50
CA SER A 64 -19.85 1.76 -16.89
C SER A 64 -19.76 0.84 -15.68
N PRO A 65 -20.67 -0.13 -15.51
CA PRO A 65 -20.57 -1.17 -14.48
C PRO A 65 -19.31 -2.04 -14.59
N ASN A 66 -18.69 -2.07 -15.78
CA ASN A 66 -17.50 -2.87 -16.04
C ASN A 66 -16.18 -2.06 -15.95
N ALA A 67 -16.27 -0.77 -15.62
CA ALA A 67 -15.09 0.05 -15.39
C ALA A 67 -14.57 -0.15 -13.95
N HIS A 68 -13.27 0.03 -13.76
CA HIS A 68 -12.65 -0.11 -12.45
C HIS A 68 -13.27 0.88 -11.44
N PRO A 69 -13.63 0.41 -10.24
CA PRO A 69 -14.14 1.29 -9.19
C PRO A 69 -13.04 2.23 -8.71
N ARG A 70 -13.43 3.38 -8.16
CA ARG A 70 -12.49 4.32 -7.56
C ARG A 70 -11.88 3.71 -6.31
N ALA A 71 -10.57 3.88 -6.16
CA ALA A 71 -9.85 3.40 -4.99
C ALA A 71 -10.31 4.12 -3.72
N PHE A 72 -10.20 3.44 -2.59
CA PHE A 72 -10.29 4.02 -1.25
C PHE A 72 -8.95 4.54 -0.79
N VAL A 73 -9.00 5.67 -0.13
CA VAL A 73 -7.90 6.31 0.57
C VAL A 73 -8.17 6.18 2.05
N LEU A 74 -7.26 5.52 2.76
CA LEU A 74 -7.35 5.26 4.19
C LEU A 74 -6.28 6.03 4.95
N CYS A 75 -6.66 6.72 6.01
CA CYS A 75 -5.75 7.29 7.01
C CYS A 75 -5.82 6.42 8.27
N LEU A 76 -4.73 5.72 8.57
CA LEU A 76 -4.58 4.93 9.79
C LEU A 76 -3.84 5.76 10.84
N LEU A 77 -4.30 5.70 12.09
CA LEU A 77 -3.65 6.40 13.21
C LEU A 77 -2.37 5.68 13.65
N ASN A 78 -2.35 4.36 13.56
CA ASN A 78 -1.24 3.54 14.02
C ASN A 78 -0.33 3.10 12.87
N PHE A 79 0.93 3.58 12.91
CA PHE A 79 1.96 3.21 11.93
C PHE A 79 2.25 1.71 11.89
N GLN A 80 2.31 1.05 13.06
CA GLN A 80 2.59 -0.39 13.14
C GLN A 80 1.47 -1.19 12.49
N THR A 81 0.20 -0.81 12.74
CA THR A 81 -0.96 -1.41 12.09
C THR A 81 -0.88 -1.26 10.58
N LYS A 82 -0.52 -0.08 10.07
CA LYS A 82 -0.31 0.10 8.62
C LYS A 82 0.80 -0.80 8.07
N GLN A 83 1.97 -0.82 8.71
CA GLN A 83 3.09 -1.65 8.25
C GLN A 83 2.71 -3.13 8.24
N ASN A 84 1.93 -3.59 9.21
CA ASN A 84 1.42 -4.95 9.27
C ASN A 84 0.45 -5.23 8.12
N ILE A 85 -0.54 -4.35 7.88
CA ILE A 85 -1.50 -4.46 6.78
C ILE A 85 -0.75 -4.56 5.44
N LEU A 86 0.20 -3.65 5.19
CA LEU A 86 0.97 -3.64 3.94
C LEU A 86 1.85 -4.88 3.77
N ARG A 87 2.49 -5.33 4.85
CA ARG A 87 3.31 -6.54 4.84
C ARG A 87 2.46 -7.77 4.53
N TRP A 88 1.33 -7.94 5.22
CA TRP A 88 0.43 -9.05 5.00
C TRP A 88 -0.20 -9.03 3.61
N ALA A 89 -0.59 -7.86 3.10
CA ALA A 89 -1.07 -7.72 1.73
C ALA A 89 -0.03 -8.19 0.71
N HIS A 90 1.25 -7.86 0.94
CA HIS A 90 2.34 -8.30 0.08
C HIS A 90 2.63 -9.81 0.22
N GLU A 91 2.60 -10.36 1.44
CA GLU A 91 2.91 -11.78 1.72
C GLU A 91 1.81 -12.73 1.24
N ARG A 92 0.54 -12.36 1.42
CA ARG A 92 -0.62 -13.20 1.03
C ARG A 92 -0.86 -13.18 -0.48
N GLY A 93 -0.44 -12.13 -1.18
CA GLY A 93 -0.48 -12.02 -2.64
C GLY A 93 -1.89 -11.79 -3.23
N GLU A 94 -2.81 -12.76 -3.05
CA GLU A 94 -4.20 -12.63 -3.48
C GLU A 94 -5.12 -12.43 -2.27
N LEU A 95 -5.63 -11.20 -2.13
CA LEU A 95 -6.64 -10.85 -1.13
C LEU A 95 -8.01 -10.93 -1.80
N LYS A 96 -8.98 -11.63 -1.20
CA LYS A 96 -10.35 -11.72 -1.71
C LYS A 96 -11.37 -11.25 -0.70
N PHE A 97 -12.20 -10.29 -1.09
CA PHE A 97 -13.33 -9.82 -0.30
C PHE A 97 -14.60 -9.91 -1.14
N THR A 98 -15.63 -10.59 -0.64
CA THR A 98 -16.89 -10.83 -1.38
C THR A 98 -16.64 -11.38 -2.80
N ASP A 99 -15.77 -12.39 -2.91
CA ASP A 99 -15.36 -13.04 -4.17
C ASP A 99 -14.66 -12.12 -5.20
N LYS A 100 -14.27 -10.90 -4.80
CA LYS A 100 -13.48 -9.99 -5.62
C LYS A 100 -12.06 -9.87 -5.12
N ARG A 101 -11.12 -9.84 -6.05
CA ARG A 101 -9.72 -9.62 -5.75
C ARG A 101 -9.49 -8.17 -5.32
N ILE A 102 -9.05 -7.98 -4.10
CA ILE A 102 -8.67 -6.68 -3.53
C ILE A 102 -7.16 -6.52 -3.62
N SER A 103 -6.71 -5.29 -3.82
CA SER A 103 -5.29 -4.95 -3.76
C SER A 103 -5.08 -3.75 -2.84
N ILE A 104 -4.05 -3.83 -1.99
CA ILE A 104 -3.72 -2.80 -1.01
C ILE A 104 -2.29 -2.32 -1.31
N TYR A 105 -2.11 -1.00 -1.43
CA TYR A 105 -0.82 -0.41 -1.74
C TYR A 105 -0.50 0.78 -0.83
N PRO A 106 0.80 0.99 -0.49
CA PRO A 106 1.22 2.22 0.17
C PRO A 106 1.02 3.43 -0.73
N ASP A 107 0.74 4.59 -0.13
CA ASP A 107 0.79 5.87 -0.84
C ASP A 107 2.24 6.24 -1.16
N ILE A 108 2.61 6.16 -2.43
CA ILE A 108 3.95 6.44 -2.93
C ILE A 108 3.84 7.53 -3.98
N SER A 109 4.67 8.58 -3.88
CA SER A 109 4.71 9.65 -4.86
C SER A 109 5.10 9.14 -6.25
N ALA A 110 4.61 9.81 -7.29
CA ALA A 110 4.92 9.46 -8.68
C ALA A 110 6.43 9.45 -8.96
N GLU A 111 7.17 10.41 -8.39
CA GLU A 111 8.63 10.49 -8.51
C GLU A 111 9.33 9.28 -7.91
N LEU A 112 8.88 8.83 -6.73
CA LEU A 112 9.45 7.66 -6.07
C LEU A 112 9.07 6.37 -6.81
N LEU A 113 7.86 6.27 -7.37
CA LEU A 113 7.47 5.17 -8.25
C LEU A 113 8.35 5.14 -9.51
N ARG A 114 8.62 6.30 -10.13
CA ARG A 114 9.49 6.41 -11.31
C ARG A 114 10.90 5.91 -11.01
N LYS A 115 11.52 6.39 -9.92
CA LYS A 115 12.83 5.90 -9.46
C LYS A 115 12.81 4.38 -9.20
N ARG A 116 11.74 3.85 -8.59
CA ARG A 116 11.61 2.41 -8.35
C ARG A 116 11.51 1.57 -9.64
N LYS A 117 10.97 2.14 -10.71
CA LYS A 117 10.89 1.49 -12.04
C LYS A 117 12.25 1.40 -12.73
N GLU A 118 13.15 2.36 -12.49
CA GLU A 118 14.51 2.31 -13.04
C GLU A 118 15.24 1.03 -12.58
N TYR A 119 14.95 0.55 -11.38
CA TYR A 119 15.51 -0.70 -10.84
C TYR A 119 14.85 -1.96 -11.40
N ASP A 120 13.80 -1.90 -12.22
CA ASP A 120 13.09 -3.12 -12.68
C ASP A 120 13.97 -4.04 -13.53
N GLY A 121 14.92 -3.48 -14.29
CA GLY A 121 15.92 -4.26 -15.02
C GLY A 121 16.81 -5.08 -14.07
N ILE A 122 17.32 -4.43 -13.03
CA ILE A 122 18.20 -5.04 -12.02
C ILE A 122 17.42 -6.10 -11.22
N LYS A 123 16.16 -5.82 -10.85
CA LYS A 123 15.28 -6.79 -10.18
C LYS A 123 15.12 -8.08 -11.00
N LYS A 124 14.87 -7.95 -12.31
CA LYS A 124 14.74 -9.10 -13.22
C LYS A 124 16.04 -9.89 -13.31
N ALA A 125 17.19 -9.21 -13.40
CA ALA A 125 18.49 -9.87 -13.42
C ALA A 125 18.79 -10.62 -12.12
N LEU A 126 18.51 -10.01 -10.95
CA LEU A 126 18.69 -10.64 -9.64
C LEU A 126 17.75 -11.84 -9.45
N LEU A 127 16.49 -11.71 -9.89
CA LEU A 127 15.52 -12.81 -9.86
C LEU A 127 15.97 -13.98 -10.75
N ALA A 128 16.50 -13.70 -11.95
CA ALA A 128 17.06 -14.72 -12.85
C ALA A 128 18.27 -15.43 -12.22
N LYS A 129 19.12 -14.69 -11.48
CA LYS A 129 20.26 -15.23 -10.71
C LYS A 129 19.84 -15.86 -9.37
N ARG A 130 18.54 -15.91 -9.03
CA ARG A 130 17.97 -16.38 -7.74
C ARG A 130 18.57 -15.71 -6.50
N ILE A 131 19.03 -14.47 -6.64
CA ILE A 131 19.57 -13.68 -5.54
C ILE A 131 18.42 -13.01 -4.80
N ARG A 132 18.36 -13.17 -3.47
CA ARG A 132 17.30 -12.57 -2.65
C ARG A 132 17.63 -11.10 -2.38
N TYR A 133 16.91 -10.21 -3.03
CA TYR A 133 17.04 -8.77 -2.81
C TYR A 133 15.84 -8.19 -2.05
N SER A 134 16.05 -7.06 -1.39
CA SER A 134 15.00 -6.27 -0.74
C SER A 134 15.22 -4.79 -1.06
N LEU A 135 14.21 -4.07 -1.53
CA LEU A 135 14.28 -2.62 -1.62
C LEU A 135 13.88 -2.02 -0.27
N LEU A 136 14.83 -1.38 0.40
CA LEU A 136 14.52 -0.63 1.62
C LEU A 136 13.80 0.68 1.27
N HIS A 137 12.93 1.11 2.19
CA HIS A 137 12.01 2.25 2.04
C HIS A 137 12.69 3.53 1.48
N LEU A 138 11.94 4.31 0.69
CA LEU A 138 12.36 5.56 0.01
C LEU A 138 13.45 5.47 -1.09
N GLY A 139 13.74 4.28 -1.62
CA GLY A 139 14.07 4.12 -3.04
C GLY A 139 15.50 4.44 -3.49
N THR A 140 16.51 3.93 -2.79
CA THR A 140 17.91 4.12 -3.25
C THR A 140 18.81 2.90 -3.20
N THR A 141 18.47 1.81 -2.52
CA THR A 141 19.38 0.66 -2.43
C THR A 141 18.65 -0.69 -2.33
N PRO A 142 18.84 -1.60 -3.31
CA PRO A 142 18.57 -3.01 -3.10
C PRO A 142 19.63 -3.60 -2.17
N LEU A 143 19.17 -4.28 -1.14
CA LEU A 143 19.97 -5.04 -0.19
C LEU A 143 19.98 -6.49 -0.66
N ASP A 144 21.15 -7.09 -0.89
CA ASP A 144 21.25 -8.54 -0.97
C ASP A 144 21.22 -9.12 0.45
N ARG A 145 20.32 -10.06 0.70
CA ARG A 145 20.25 -10.73 2.01
C ARG A 145 21.45 -11.65 2.28
N SER A 146 22.23 -12.03 1.26
CA SER A 146 23.46 -12.81 1.43
C SER A 146 24.74 -11.96 1.58
N ALA A 147 24.83 -10.82 0.87
CA ALA A 147 26.07 -10.03 0.78
C ALA A 147 26.04 -8.66 1.46
N GLY A 148 24.91 -8.22 2.04
CA GLY A 148 24.80 -6.90 2.66
C GLY A 148 24.36 -5.81 1.68
N ARG A 149 24.56 -4.52 2.05
CA ARG A 149 24.09 -3.36 1.25
C ARG A 149 24.85 -3.31 -0.07
N MET A 150 24.13 -3.47 -1.19
CA MET A 150 24.71 -3.23 -2.52
C MET A 150 24.70 -1.74 -2.80
N SER A 151 25.85 -1.20 -3.21
CA SER A 151 25.94 0.18 -3.67
C SER A 151 25.47 0.29 -5.12
N GLU A 152 25.11 1.50 -5.57
CA GLU A 152 24.74 1.76 -6.98
C GLU A 152 25.84 1.33 -7.97
N ARG A 153 27.11 1.35 -7.56
CA ARG A 153 28.25 0.92 -8.38
C ARG A 153 28.27 -0.58 -8.60
N ASP A 154 27.87 -1.36 -7.59
CA ASP A 154 27.83 -2.82 -7.68
C ASP A 154 26.75 -3.29 -8.67
N MET A 155 25.67 -2.50 -8.77
CA MET A 155 24.56 -2.77 -9.71
C MET A 155 24.89 -2.45 -11.17
N ALA A 156 25.69 -1.41 -11.42
CA ALA A 156 26.09 -1.02 -12.79
C ALA A 156 26.99 -2.06 -13.48
N THR A 157 27.56 -3.00 -12.70
CA THR A 157 28.51 -4.00 -13.17
C THR A 157 27.84 -5.38 -13.42
N MET A 158 26.53 -5.53 -13.17
CA MET A 158 25.79 -6.81 -13.16
C MET A 158 24.92 -7.10 -14.37
#